data_AF-A0A1U7M981-F1
#
_entry.id   AF-A0A1U7M981-F1
#
_cell.length_a   1.000
_cell.length_b   1.000
_cell.length_c   1.000
_cell.angle_alpha   90.00
_cell.angle_beta   90.00
_cell.angle_gamma   90.00
#
_symmetry.space_group_name_H-M   'P 1'
#
loop_
_entity.id
_entity.type
_entity.pdbx_description
1 polymer ?
#
loop_
_entity_poly.entity_id
_entity_poly.type
_entity_poly.pdbx_seq_one_letter_code
_entity_poly.pdbx_strand_id
1 'polypeptide(L)'
;MNENSLIKTLQDIIESQNKTIEGLREELKKVNENMDYLIKKLYGRKTEKTSAIDGQLIISDISLGLFNEAEKEMDLSILEPVPFEEPIKKTRKGYNRKELFKNLPSQDQIFKLEVSQQVCPIDGNRLSIVGNKFIRSEIKYIPAGISVVNIYQETYECRTCKKEGRPGIFNPYTPEPVLQHSYATASSVAWTMYQKFVQSVPLYRQEKDWKQMGFSLNRGTLSNWIIKTSEEWLVPVVEKLREELLKDKYLHADETPVQVFNEEDKKNTTQSYMWVTLLQPILNME
;
A
#
# COMPACT_ATOMS: atom_id res chain seq x y z
N MET A 1 91.60 11.33 -23.59
CA MET A 1 90.32 10.62 -23.39
C MET A 1 89.36 11.16 -24.45
N ASN A 2 88.89 10.30 -25.36
CA ASN A 2 88.08 10.72 -26.51
C ASN A 2 86.66 11.07 -26.07
N GLU A 3 86.15 12.23 -26.49
CA GLU A 3 84.77 12.67 -26.23
C GLU A 3 83.74 11.61 -26.65
N ASN A 4 84.02 10.87 -27.73
CA ASN A 4 83.18 9.77 -28.19
C ASN A 4 83.07 8.58 -27.23
N SER A 5 84.11 8.28 -26.42
CA SER A 5 84.00 7.19 -25.44
C SER A 5 83.14 7.62 -24.25
N LEU A 6 83.23 8.89 -23.87
CA LEU A 6 82.43 9.46 -22.78
C LEU A 6 80.94 9.52 -23.15
N ILE A 7 80.64 9.95 -24.37
CA ILE A 7 79.27 10.00 -24.91
C ILE A 7 78.65 8.60 -24.91
N LYS A 8 79.40 7.58 -25.33
CA LYS A 8 78.91 6.19 -25.36
C LYS A 8 78.61 5.66 -23.96
N THR A 9 79.49 5.91 -22.98
CA THR A 9 79.24 5.52 -21.58
C THR A 9 78.03 6.25 -20.98
N LEU A 10 77.80 7.51 -21.34
CA LEU A 10 76.63 8.26 -20.88
C LEU A 10 75.33 7.74 -21.51
N GLN A 11 75.36 7.33 -22.78
CA GLN A 11 74.22 6.68 -23.45
C GLN A 11 73.86 5.35 -22.79
N ASP A 12 74.86 4.51 -22.50
CA ASP A 12 74.65 3.22 -21.82
C ASP A 12 74.06 3.41 -20.41
N ILE A 13 74.51 4.45 -19.68
CA ILE A 13 73.96 4.80 -18.36
C ILE A 13 72.51 5.28 -18.49
N ILE A 14 72.20 6.16 -19.44
CA ILE A 14 70.83 6.65 -19.67
C ILE A 14 69.89 5.49 -20.03
N GLU A 15 70.34 4.56 -20.85
CA GLU A 15 69.55 3.38 -21.23
C GLU A 15 69.30 2.46 -20.04
N SER A 16 70.33 2.24 -19.20
CA SER A 16 70.18 1.47 -17.96
C SER A 16 69.22 2.14 -16.97
N GLN A 17 69.24 3.47 -16.86
CA GLN A 17 68.36 4.25 -16.00
C GLN A 17 66.92 4.27 -16.52
N ASN A 18 66.72 4.36 -17.83
CA ASN A 18 65.38 4.28 -18.41
C ASN A 18 64.75 2.91 -18.15
N LYS A 19 65.55 1.84 -18.24
CA LYS A 19 65.09 0.49 -17.95
C LYS A 19 64.70 0.28 -16.47
N THR A 20 65.44 0.89 -15.53
CA THR A 20 65.08 0.84 -14.11
C THR A 20 63.84 1.70 -13.80
N ILE A 21 63.70 2.86 -14.43
CA ILE A 21 62.49 3.71 -14.31
C ILE A 21 61.26 2.96 -14.82
N GLU A 22 61.39 2.22 -15.92
CA GLU A 22 60.28 1.45 -16.48
C GLU A 22 59.87 0.30 -15.54
N GLY A 23 60.83 -0.43 -14.99
CA GLY A 23 60.56 -1.46 -13.96
C GLY A 23 59.87 -0.91 -12.71
N LEU A 24 60.34 0.23 -12.20
CA LEU A 24 59.72 0.90 -11.04
C LEU A 24 58.29 1.39 -11.33
N ARG A 25 58.00 1.82 -12.57
CA ARG A 25 56.64 2.21 -12.97
C ARG A 25 55.69 1.02 -13.00
N GLU A 26 56.15 -0.14 -13.47
CA GLU A 26 55.34 -1.37 -13.43
C GLU A 26 55.06 -1.83 -12.00
N GLU A 27 56.05 -1.74 -11.11
CA GLU A 27 55.85 -2.08 -9.69
C GLU A 27 54.87 -1.12 -9.02
N LEU A 28 54.98 0.18 -9.24
CA LEU A 28 54.03 1.17 -8.74
C LEU A 28 52.60 0.90 -9.24
N LYS A 29 52.46 0.51 -10.50
CA LYS A 29 51.16 0.13 -11.07
C LYS A 29 50.56 -1.07 -10.34
N LYS A 30 51.34 -2.14 -10.14
CA LYS A 30 50.90 -3.35 -9.42
C LYS A 30 50.53 -3.04 -7.96
N VAL A 31 51.32 -2.19 -7.29
CA VAL A 31 51.05 -1.79 -5.90
C VAL A 31 49.78 -0.95 -5.81
N ASN A 32 49.55 -0.02 -6.74
CA ASN A 32 48.32 0.78 -6.78
C ASN A 32 47.09 -0.08 -7.06
N GLU A 33 47.16 -1.02 -8.01
CA GLU A 33 46.06 -1.97 -8.28
C GLU A 33 45.74 -2.83 -7.06
N ASN A 34 46.76 -3.28 -6.32
CA ASN A 34 46.58 -4.02 -5.08
C ASN A 34 45.97 -3.14 -3.97
N MET A 35 46.40 -1.89 -3.86
CA MET A 35 45.85 -0.93 -2.90
C MET A 35 44.37 -0.67 -3.19
N ASP A 36 44.00 -0.42 -4.45
CA ASP A 36 42.61 -0.21 -4.87
C ASP A 36 41.75 -1.43 -4.59
N TYR A 37 42.28 -2.63 -4.85
CA TYR A 37 41.62 -3.89 -4.52
C TYR A 37 41.39 -4.04 -3.00
N LEU A 38 42.40 -3.74 -2.18
CA LEU A 38 42.30 -3.84 -0.73
C LEU A 38 41.36 -2.79 -0.15
N ILE A 39 41.39 -1.54 -0.64
CA ILE A 39 40.44 -0.47 -0.26
C ILE A 39 39.02 -0.90 -0.61
N LYS A 40 38.80 -1.45 -1.81
CA LYS A 40 37.49 -1.99 -2.23
C LYS A 40 37.06 -3.20 -1.40
N LYS A 41 37.98 -3.99 -0.85
CA LYS A 41 37.66 -5.13 0.03
C LYS A 41 37.39 -4.71 1.49
N LEU A 42 38.09 -3.69 1.99
CA LEU A 42 37.93 -3.15 3.35
C LEU A 42 36.71 -2.24 3.48
N TYR A 43 36.54 -1.33 2.51
CA TYR A 43 35.54 -0.27 2.54
C TYR A 43 34.45 -0.42 1.47
N GLY A 44 34.64 -1.31 0.49
CA GLY A 44 33.58 -1.64 -0.45
C GLY A 44 32.54 -2.58 0.16
N ARG A 45 31.43 -2.74 -0.57
CA ARG A 45 30.30 -3.53 -0.12
C ARG A 45 30.71 -5.00 -0.01
N LYS A 46 30.64 -5.58 1.20
CA LYS A 46 30.93 -7.01 1.47
C LYS A 46 29.93 -7.98 0.82
N THR A 47 28.87 -7.47 0.20
CA THR A 47 27.81 -8.22 -0.48
C THR A 47 27.49 -7.49 -1.77
N GLU A 48 27.19 -8.23 -2.85
CA GLU A 48 26.62 -7.71 -4.10
C GLU A 48 25.16 -7.27 -3.88
N LYS A 49 24.92 -6.46 -2.86
CA LYS A 49 23.67 -5.73 -2.71
C LYS A 49 23.72 -4.58 -3.70
N THR A 50 23.21 -4.84 -4.89
CA THR A 50 22.76 -3.81 -5.82
C THR A 50 21.84 -2.89 -5.04
N SER A 51 22.15 -1.59 -4.98
CA SER A 51 21.18 -0.61 -4.49
C SER A 51 19.93 -0.79 -5.33
N ALA A 52 18.79 -1.07 -4.69
CA ALA A 52 17.50 -1.30 -5.32
C ALA A 52 17.37 -0.51 -6.61
N ILE A 53 17.45 -1.22 -7.74
CA ILE A 53 17.14 -0.66 -9.04
C ILE A 53 15.64 -0.36 -8.96
N ASP A 54 15.26 0.90 -9.09
CA ASP A 54 13.86 1.32 -9.04
C ASP A 54 13.05 0.46 -10.01
N GLY A 55 12.13 -0.35 -9.47
CA GLY A 55 11.26 -1.26 -10.23
C GLY A 55 11.64 -2.74 -10.23
N GLN A 56 12.85 -3.14 -9.81
CA GLN A 56 13.23 -4.57 -9.77
C GLN A 56 13.04 -5.16 -8.37
N LEU A 57 12.22 -6.21 -8.26
CA LEU A 57 12.07 -7.01 -7.03
C LEU A 57 13.43 -7.62 -6.69
N ILE A 58 14.07 -7.19 -5.60
CA ILE A 58 15.19 -7.93 -5.04
C ILE A 58 14.58 -9.14 -4.30
N ILE A 59 14.97 -10.35 -4.70
CA ILE A 59 14.49 -11.61 -4.10
C ILE A 59 14.77 -11.65 -2.58
N SER A 60 15.73 -10.88 -2.07
CA SER A 60 15.96 -10.73 -0.62
C SER A 60 14.84 -9.99 0.12
N ASP A 61 14.04 -9.15 -0.54
CA ASP A 61 12.91 -8.45 0.08
C ASP A 61 11.74 -9.41 0.33
N ILE A 62 11.65 -10.50 -0.44
CA ILE A 62 10.71 -11.60 -0.18
C ILE A 62 10.97 -12.23 1.19
N SER A 63 12.25 -12.24 1.61
CA SER A 63 12.67 -12.82 2.89
C SER A 63 12.64 -11.83 4.08
N LEU A 64 12.34 -10.54 3.88
CA LEU A 64 12.62 -9.50 4.90
C LEU A 64 11.55 -8.41 5.14
N GLY A 65 10.43 -8.34 4.42
CA GLY A 65 9.49 -7.24 4.70
C GLY A 65 8.21 -7.15 3.86
N LEU A 66 7.78 -8.22 3.20
CA LEU A 66 6.56 -8.16 2.40
C LEU A 66 5.30 -7.93 3.26
N PHE A 67 5.26 -8.40 4.51
CA PHE A 67 4.05 -8.29 5.34
C PHE A 67 3.98 -7.01 6.19
N ASN A 68 5.12 -6.41 6.55
CA ASN A 68 5.17 -5.23 7.44
C ASN A 68 5.07 -3.88 6.71
N GLU A 69 5.08 -3.86 5.37
CA GLU A 69 5.04 -2.61 4.60
C GLU A 69 3.78 -1.78 4.91
N ALA A 70 2.64 -2.44 5.14
CA ALA A 70 1.43 -1.73 5.54
C ALA A 70 1.66 -1.01 6.88
N GLU A 71 2.02 -1.73 7.93
CA GLU A 71 2.26 -1.15 9.26
C GLU A 71 3.28 0.00 9.24
N LYS A 72 4.34 -0.13 8.43
CA LYS A 72 5.38 0.88 8.28
C LYS A 72 4.93 2.13 7.54
N GLU A 73 4.18 1.97 6.46
CA GLU A 73 3.72 3.09 5.62
C GLU A 73 2.38 3.66 6.14
N MET A 74 1.79 3.05 7.17
CA MET A 74 0.60 3.56 7.83
C MET A 74 0.92 4.94 8.41
N ASP A 75 0.09 5.91 8.07
CA ASP A 75 0.20 7.25 8.61
C ASP A 75 -1.18 7.70 9.07
N LEU A 76 -1.38 7.70 10.38
CA LEU A 76 -2.59 8.19 11.03
C LEU A 76 -2.80 9.70 10.81
N SER A 77 -1.74 10.43 10.45
CA SER A 77 -1.83 11.85 10.08
C SER A 77 -2.33 12.08 8.66
N ILE A 78 -2.32 11.03 7.81
CA ILE A 78 -3.11 10.98 6.58
C ILE A 78 -4.55 10.82 7.01
N LEU A 79 -5.17 11.97 7.27
CA LEU A 79 -6.61 12.06 7.28
C LEU A 79 -7.08 11.55 5.91
N GLU A 80 -7.90 10.50 5.94
CA GLU A 80 -8.85 10.23 4.87
C GLU A 80 -10.09 11.05 5.24
N PRO A 81 -10.30 12.25 4.65
CA PRO A 81 -11.41 13.09 5.09
C PRO A 81 -12.78 12.50 4.75
N VAL A 82 -13.78 12.96 5.48
CA VAL A 82 -15.19 12.66 5.31
C VAL A 82 -15.74 13.22 3.98
N PRO A 83 -16.72 12.57 3.33
CA PRO A 83 -17.80 13.24 2.63
C PRO A 83 -18.97 13.40 3.60
N PHE A 84 -19.10 14.59 4.20
CA PHE A 84 -20.39 15.03 4.70
C PHE A 84 -20.53 16.53 4.48
N GLU A 85 -21.77 16.88 4.18
CA GLU A 85 -22.35 18.19 3.85
C GLU A 85 -21.56 19.36 4.46
N GLU A 86 -21.24 20.38 3.66
CA GLU A 86 -20.68 21.64 4.18
C GLU A 86 -21.52 22.12 5.38
N PRO A 87 -20.90 22.48 6.53
CA PRO A 87 -19.78 23.40 6.58
C PRO A 87 -18.56 22.98 7.46
N ILE A 88 -17.37 23.31 6.96
CA ILE A 88 -16.18 23.76 7.70
C ILE A 88 -15.70 22.85 8.86
N LYS A 89 -15.05 21.73 8.52
CA LYS A 89 -13.79 21.39 9.19
C LYS A 89 -12.68 21.60 8.17
N LYS A 90 -11.75 22.51 8.48
CA LYS A 90 -10.64 22.91 7.60
C LYS A 90 -9.92 21.67 7.08
N THR A 91 -10.23 21.26 5.85
CA THR A 91 -9.33 20.41 5.07
C THR A 91 -8.00 21.17 4.94
N ARG A 92 -6.86 20.45 4.95
CA ARG A 92 -5.56 21.10 4.76
C ARG A 92 -5.64 21.97 3.48
N LYS A 93 -5.15 23.21 3.55
CA LYS A 93 -5.09 24.15 2.42
C LYS A 93 -4.51 23.42 1.20
N GLY A 94 -5.30 23.23 0.14
CA GLY A 94 -4.85 22.63 -1.13
C GLY A 94 -5.35 21.22 -1.47
N TYR A 95 -6.10 20.52 -0.60
CA TYR A 95 -6.60 19.18 -0.93
C TYR A 95 -8.00 19.22 -1.59
N ASN A 96 -8.04 19.17 -2.93
CA ASN A 96 -9.26 19.35 -3.71
C ASN A 96 -9.77 18.04 -4.33
N ARG A 97 -10.56 17.25 -3.59
CA ARG A 97 -11.06 15.93 -4.02
C ARG A 97 -11.93 15.92 -5.26
N LYS A 98 -12.62 17.02 -5.58
CA LYS A 98 -13.39 17.12 -6.82
C LYS A 98 -12.50 16.96 -8.05
N GLU A 99 -11.20 17.27 -7.95
CA GLU A 99 -10.24 17.06 -9.05
C GLU A 99 -9.81 15.60 -9.18
N LEU A 100 -9.72 14.85 -8.06
CA LEU A 100 -9.34 13.44 -8.04
C LEU A 100 -10.31 12.53 -8.81
N PHE A 101 -11.61 12.87 -8.85
CA PHE A 101 -12.64 12.06 -9.49
C PHE A 101 -13.06 12.53 -10.89
N LYS A 102 -12.58 13.69 -11.35
CA LYS A 102 -13.09 14.37 -12.57
C LYS A 102 -12.94 13.56 -13.86
N ASN A 103 -11.88 12.76 -13.97
CA ASN A 103 -11.51 12.08 -15.21
C ASN A 103 -11.91 10.59 -15.22
N LEU A 104 -12.67 10.13 -14.22
CA LEU A 104 -13.04 8.74 -14.06
C LEU A 104 -14.50 8.49 -14.45
N PRO A 105 -14.83 7.30 -14.98
CA PRO A 105 -16.21 6.96 -15.28
C PRO A 105 -17.03 6.93 -13.99
N SER A 106 -18.11 7.70 -13.94
CA SER A 106 -19.00 7.82 -12.79
C SER A 106 -20.29 7.04 -13.00
N GLN A 107 -20.72 6.31 -11.97
CA GLN A 107 -22.00 5.61 -11.89
C GLN A 107 -22.79 6.14 -10.69
N ASP A 108 -24.02 6.58 -10.93
CA ASP A 108 -24.90 7.02 -9.87
C ASP A 108 -25.74 5.86 -9.33
N GLN A 109 -25.69 5.64 -8.02
CA GLN A 109 -26.49 4.64 -7.31
C GLN A 109 -27.48 5.36 -6.40
N ILE A 110 -28.77 5.24 -6.73
CA ILE A 110 -29.85 5.89 -5.98
C ILE A 110 -30.56 4.83 -5.11
N PHE A 111 -30.51 5.02 -3.79
CA PHE A 111 -31.27 4.22 -2.83
C PHE A 111 -32.69 4.78 -2.71
N LYS A 112 -33.67 3.90 -2.89
CA LYS A 112 -35.11 4.21 -2.92
C LYS A 112 -35.84 3.40 -1.86
N LEU A 113 -36.96 3.92 -1.38
CA LEU A 113 -37.87 3.15 -0.54
C LEU A 113 -38.58 2.09 -1.39
N GLU A 114 -38.73 0.89 -0.86
CA GLU A 114 -39.57 -0.13 -1.46
C GLU A 114 -41.01 0.36 -1.59
N VAL A 115 -41.74 -0.14 -2.59
CA VAL A 115 -43.13 0.30 -2.87
C VAL A 115 -44.05 0.11 -1.66
N SER A 116 -43.79 -0.91 -0.84
CA SER A 116 -44.48 -1.19 0.42
C SER A 116 -44.25 -0.11 1.49
N GLN A 117 -43.08 0.53 1.48
CA GLN A 117 -42.65 1.55 2.45
C GLN A 117 -42.93 2.98 1.99
N GLN A 118 -43.44 3.17 0.76
CA GLN A 118 -43.82 4.47 0.21
C GLN A 118 -45.17 4.98 0.75
N VAL A 119 -45.64 4.43 1.86
CA VAL A 119 -46.86 4.83 2.56
C VAL A 119 -46.46 5.42 3.91
N CYS A 120 -47.00 6.59 4.22
CA CYS A 120 -46.74 7.25 5.49
C CYS A 120 -47.26 6.40 6.65
N PRO A 121 -46.43 6.08 7.65
CA PRO A 121 -46.85 5.29 8.81
C PRO A 121 -47.83 6.04 9.73
N ILE A 122 -47.95 7.36 9.56
CA ILE A 122 -48.77 8.24 10.40
C ILE A 122 -50.16 8.43 9.78
N ASP A 123 -50.24 8.73 8.48
CA ASP A 123 -51.48 9.13 7.82
C ASP A 123 -51.99 8.11 6.79
N GLY A 124 -51.22 7.05 6.48
CA GLY A 124 -51.55 6.08 5.44
C GLY A 124 -51.52 6.63 4.00
N ASN A 125 -51.14 7.90 3.82
CA ASN A 125 -51.03 8.54 2.51
C ASN A 125 -49.74 8.14 1.80
N ARG A 126 -49.76 8.11 0.45
CA ARG A 126 -48.55 7.90 -0.35
C ARG A 126 -47.57 9.05 -0.20
N LEU A 127 -46.29 8.72 -0.06
CA LEU A 127 -45.21 9.69 0.02
C LEU A 127 -44.89 10.27 -1.36
N SER A 128 -44.52 11.55 -1.41
CA SER A 128 -44.05 12.22 -2.63
C SER A 128 -42.53 12.40 -2.61
N ILE A 129 -41.89 12.20 -3.75
CA ILE A 129 -40.44 12.39 -3.90
C ILE A 129 -40.11 13.88 -3.84
N VAL A 130 -39.16 14.26 -2.98
CA VAL A 130 -38.63 15.62 -2.84
C VAL A 130 -37.45 15.84 -3.78
N GLY A 131 -36.55 14.85 -3.83
CA GLY A 131 -35.34 14.90 -4.63
C GLY A 131 -34.28 13.94 -4.10
N ASN A 132 -33.13 13.92 -4.78
CA ASN A 132 -32.01 13.05 -4.43
C ASN A 132 -31.00 13.83 -3.57
N LYS A 133 -30.79 13.36 -2.33
CA LYS A 133 -29.71 13.82 -1.46
C LYS A 133 -28.44 13.06 -1.82
N PHE A 134 -27.37 13.79 -2.16
CA PHE A 134 -26.05 13.19 -2.36
C PHE A 134 -25.44 12.85 -1.00
N ILE A 135 -24.98 11.60 -0.83
CA ILE A 135 -24.35 11.15 0.41
C ILE A 135 -22.84 11.16 0.26
N ARG A 136 -22.30 10.41 -0.71
CA ARG A 136 -20.86 10.21 -0.85
C ARG A 136 -20.47 9.68 -2.23
N SER A 137 -19.19 9.80 -2.55
CA SER A 137 -18.57 9.16 -3.72
C SER A 137 -17.53 8.15 -3.25
N GLU A 138 -17.55 6.96 -3.84
CA GLU A 138 -16.62 5.87 -3.54
C GLU A 138 -15.88 5.44 -4.82
N ILE A 139 -14.63 5.01 -4.70
CA ILE A 139 -13.87 4.40 -5.79
C ILE A 139 -14.12 2.91 -5.78
N LYS A 140 -14.63 2.39 -6.89
CA LYS A 140 -14.90 0.98 -7.13
C LYS A 140 -13.89 0.43 -8.14
N TYR A 141 -13.12 -0.56 -7.70
CA TYR A 141 -12.31 -1.36 -8.58
C TYR A 141 -13.18 -2.31 -9.41
N ILE A 142 -12.92 -2.35 -10.71
CA ILE A 142 -13.48 -3.30 -11.69
C ILE A 142 -12.25 -3.97 -12.33
N PRO A 143 -12.22 -5.29 -12.58
CA PRO A 143 -11.08 -5.89 -13.24
C PRO A 143 -10.64 -5.10 -14.49
N ALA A 144 -9.37 -4.68 -14.52
CA ALA A 144 -8.76 -3.81 -15.53
C ALA A 144 -9.20 -2.33 -15.57
N GLY A 145 -9.90 -1.82 -14.56
CA GLY A 145 -10.29 -0.40 -14.51
C GLY A 145 -10.84 0.07 -13.16
N ILE A 146 -11.19 1.34 -13.11
CA ILE A 146 -11.74 1.96 -11.91
C ILE A 146 -12.92 2.86 -12.28
N SER A 147 -13.89 2.94 -11.38
CA SER A 147 -15.10 3.75 -11.55
C SER A 147 -15.46 4.43 -10.24
N VAL A 148 -16.12 5.57 -10.33
CA VAL A 148 -16.61 6.31 -9.16
C VAL A 148 -18.09 5.98 -8.99
N VAL A 149 -18.47 5.49 -7.82
CA VAL A 149 -19.87 5.27 -7.47
C VAL A 149 -20.35 6.43 -6.62
N ASN A 150 -21.28 7.23 -7.15
CA ASN A 150 -21.92 8.31 -6.42
C ASN A 150 -23.18 7.76 -5.76
N ILE A 151 -23.22 7.78 -4.43
CA ILE A 151 -24.33 7.28 -3.64
C ILE A 151 -25.30 8.43 -3.35
N TYR A 152 -26.54 8.26 -3.81
CA TYR A 152 -27.65 9.17 -3.58
C TYR A 152 -28.77 8.47 -2.81
N GLN A 153 -29.51 9.26 -2.05
CA GLN A 153 -30.68 8.84 -1.29
C GLN A 153 -31.89 9.63 -1.78
N GLU A 154 -32.93 8.94 -2.22
CA GLU A 154 -34.17 9.59 -2.63
C GLU A 154 -34.96 9.97 -1.38
N THR A 155 -35.09 11.27 -1.14
CA THR A 155 -35.83 11.81 0.00
C THR A 155 -37.31 11.86 -0.34
N TYR A 156 -38.13 11.29 0.55
CA TYR A 156 -39.58 11.27 0.43
C TYR A 156 -40.21 12.21 1.47
N GLU A 157 -41.31 12.86 1.11
CA GLU A 157 -42.11 13.66 2.04
C GLU A 157 -43.59 13.26 2.05
N CYS A 158 -44.20 13.33 3.23
CA CYS A 158 -45.64 13.30 3.39
C CYS A 158 -46.19 14.73 3.41
N ARG A 159 -46.98 15.08 2.38
CA ARG A 159 -47.58 16.42 2.25
C ARG A 159 -48.56 16.76 3.38
N THR A 160 -49.24 15.76 3.94
CA THR A 160 -50.24 15.93 5.01
C THR A 160 -49.54 16.21 6.34
N CYS A 161 -48.62 15.35 6.77
CA CYS A 161 -47.78 15.58 7.95
C CYS A 161 -47.05 16.94 7.91
N LYS A 162 -46.52 17.33 6.75
CA LYS A 162 -45.80 18.61 6.59
C LYS A 162 -46.73 19.82 6.80
N LYS A 163 -47.97 19.76 6.32
CA LYS A 163 -48.98 20.83 6.54
C LYS A 163 -49.38 20.97 8.00
N GLU A 164 -49.36 19.87 8.74
CA GLU A 164 -49.74 19.83 10.16
C GLU A 164 -48.55 20.04 11.11
N GLY A 165 -47.36 20.34 10.58
CA GLY A 165 -46.15 20.58 11.38
C GLY A 165 -45.54 19.32 12.01
N ARG A 166 -45.91 18.13 11.55
CA ARG A 166 -45.37 16.84 12.01
C ARG A 166 -44.14 16.43 11.20
N PRO A 167 -43.22 15.61 11.75
CA PRO A 167 -42.08 15.09 10.99
C PRO A 167 -42.59 14.24 9.82
N GLY A 168 -42.42 14.76 8.60
CA GLY A 168 -42.95 14.18 7.38
C GLY A 168 -41.89 13.81 6.36
N ILE A 169 -40.60 13.74 6.73
CA ILE A 169 -39.51 13.39 5.83
C ILE A 169 -39.09 11.94 6.10
N PHE A 170 -39.05 11.14 5.06
CA PHE A 170 -38.70 9.72 5.10
C PHE A 170 -37.58 9.45 4.11
N ASN A 171 -36.59 8.70 4.59
CA ASN A 171 -35.32 8.51 3.92
C ASN A 171 -35.04 7.00 3.89
N PRO A 172 -34.69 6.41 2.73
CA PRO A 172 -34.42 4.98 2.66
C PRO A 172 -33.12 4.61 3.39
N TYR A 173 -33.04 3.38 3.89
CA TYR A 173 -31.78 2.88 4.42
C TYR A 173 -30.69 2.93 3.35
N THR A 174 -29.55 3.51 3.68
CA THR A 174 -28.36 3.52 2.83
C THR A 174 -27.26 2.76 3.55
N PRO A 175 -26.62 1.76 2.90
CA PRO A 175 -25.50 1.04 3.50
C PRO A 175 -24.41 1.98 4.00
N GLU A 176 -23.78 1.63 5.12
CA GLU A 176 -22.61 2.34 5.62
C GLU A 176 -21.40 2.09 4.69
N PRO A 177 -20.45 3.04 4.60
CA PRO A 177 -19.23 2.82 3.84
C PRO A 177 -18.40 1.72 4.54
N VAL A 178 -17.61 0.97 3.77
CA VAL A 178 -16.74 -0.08 4.31
C VAL A 178 -15.73 0.48 5.31
N LEU A 179 -15.17 1.65 4.99
CA LEU A 179 -14.29 2.37 5.89
C LEU A 179 -14.86 3.77 6.10
N GLN A 180 -15.13 4.11 7.36
CA GLN A 180 -15.64 5.42 7.70
C GLN A 180 -14.64 6.51 7.28
N HIS A 181 -15.16 7.54 6.63
CA HIS A 181 -14.39 8.66 6.10
C HIS A 181 -13.40 8.30 4.98
N SER A 182 -13.51 7.11 4.41
CA SER A 182 -12.76 6.73 3.21
C SER A 182 -13.60 6.90 1.94
N TYR A 183 -12.94 6.91 0.80
CA TYR A 183 -13.59 6.71 -0.50
C TYR A 183 -13.43 5.25 -0.97
N ALA A 184 -12.88 4.35 -0.15
CA ALA A 184 -12.71 2.95 -0.52
C ALA A 184 -14.05 2.20 -0.58
N THR A 185 -14.32 1.53 -1.71
CA THR A 185 -15.34 0.48 -1.79
C THR A 185 -14.74 -0.86 -1.35
N ALA A 186 -15.58 -1.81 -0.95
CA ALA A 186 -15.19 -3.20 -0.67
C ALA A 186 -14.29 -3.80 -1.76
N SER A 187 -14.61 -3.58 -3.05
CA SER A 187 -13.82 -4.11 -4.15
C SER A 187 -12.42 -3.50 -4.25
N SER A 188 -12.28 -2.21 -3.93
CA SER A 188 -11.00 -1.49 -3.97
C SER A 188 -10.06 -1.92 -2.84
N VAL A 189 -10.62 -2.12 -1.65
CA VAL A 189 -9.87 -2.68 -0.52
C VAL A 189 -9.48 -4.12 -0.81
N ALA A 190 -10.44 -4.95 -1.25
CA ALA A 190 -10.18 -6.35 -1.58
C ALA A 190 -9.08 -6.50 -2.64
N TRP A 191 -9.09 -5.66 -3.67
CA TRP A 191 -8.04 -5.66 -4.69
C TRP A 191 -6.67 -5.28 -4.13
N THR A 192 -6.61 -4.23 -3.32
CA THR A 192 -5.37 -3.79 -2.64
C THR A 192 -4.79 -4.93 -1.78
N MET A 193 -5.63 -5.59 -0.97
CA MET A 193 -5.21 -6.72 -0.13
C MET A 193 -4.80 -7.95 -0.95
N TYR A 194 -5.55 -8.26 -2.01
CA TYR A 194 -5.22 -9.35 -2.93
C TYR A 194 -3.86 -9.14 -3.60
N GLN A 195 -3.63 -7.95 -4.16
CA GLN A 195 -2.33 -7.60 -4.74
C GLN A 195 -1.22 -7.70 -3.70
N LYS A 196 -1.47 -7.22 -2.48
CA LYS A 196 -0.46 -7.19 -1.43
C LYS A 196 -0.07 -8.57 -0.94
N PHE A 197 -1.05 -9.40 -0.57
CA PHE A 197 -0.81 -10.64 0.16
C PHE A 197 -0.83 -11.88 -0.74
N VAL A 198 -1.64 -11.90 -1.79
CA VAL A 198 -1.70 -13.05 -2.73
C VAL A 198 -0.69 -12.90 -3.85
N GLN A 199 -0.55 -11.71 -4.41
CA GLN A 199 0.37 -11.45 -5.52
C GLN A 199 1.72 -10.87 -5.10
N SER A 200 1.92 -10.65 -3.79
CA SER A 200 3.16 -10.10 -3.22
C SER A 200 3.60 -8.78 -3.88
N VAL A 201 2.65 -7.96 -4.32
CA VAL A 201 2.91 -6.67 -4.97
C VAL A 201 3.13 -5.60 -3.88
N PRO A 202 4.30 -4.95 -3.82
CA PRO A 202 4.57 -3.88 -2.86
C PRO A 202 3.66 -2.67 -3.05
N LEU A 203 3.35 -1.94 -1.98
CA LEU A 203 2.41 -0.81 -2.00
C LEU A 203 2.87 0.32 -2.92
N TYR A 204 4.18 0.57 -3.05
CA TYR A 204 4.69 1.57 -4.00
C TYR A 204 4.39 1.22 -5.46
N ARG A 205 4.33 -0.08 -5.78
CA ARG A 205 3.96 -0.54 -7.12
C ARG A 205 2.46 -0.42 -7.33
N GLN A 206 1.67 -0.77 -6.32
CA GLN A 206 0.23 -0.55 -6.36
C GLN A 206 -0.12 0.93 -6.54
N GLU A 207 0.55 1.85 -5.84
CA GLU A 207 0.40 3.30 -6.05
C GLU A 207 0.63 3.71 -7.51
N LYS A 208 1.69 3.17 -8.16
CA LYS A 208 1.96 3.41 -9.59
C LYS A 208 0.84 2.83 -10.47
N ASP A 209 0.35 1.63 -10.18
CA ASP A 209 -0.73 0.97 -10.93
C ASP A 209 -2.05 1.77 -10.84
N TRP A 210 -2.45 2.22 -9.65
CA TRP A 210 -3.63 3.07 -9.47
C TRP A 210 -3.51 4.39 -10.23
N LYS A 211 -2.32 5.00 -10.22
CA LYS A 211 -2.05 6.22 -10.99
C LYS A 211 -2.17 5.97 -12.50
N GLN A 212 -1.74 4.80 -12.99
CA GLN A 212 -1.90 4.41 -14.40
C GLN A 212 -3.38 4.24 -14.78
N MET A 213 -4.22 3.78 -13.85
CA MET A 213 -5.68 3.71 -14.04
C MET A 213 -6.36 5.09 -13.97
N GLY A 214 -5.61 6.16 -13.69
CA GLY A 214 -6.11 7.54 -13.65
C GLY A 214 -6.45 8.05 -12.26
N PHE A 215 -6.11 7.33 -11.19
CA PHE A 215 -6.41 7.72 -9.82
C PHE A 215 -5.18 7.69 -8.93
N SER A 216 -4.75 8.87 -8.47
CA SER A 216 -3.52 8.98 -7.67
C SER A 216 -3.80 8.68 -6.19
N LEU A 217 -3.33 7.53 -5.73
CA LEU A 217 -3.39 7.07 -4.34
C LEU A 217 -2.02 7.11 -3.70
N ASN A 218 -1.93 7.62 -2.47
CA ASN A 218 -0.70 7.52 -1.68
C ASN A 218 -0.61 6.13 -1.04
N ARG A 219 0.60 5.59 -0.92
CA ARG A 219 0.91 4.37 -0.16
C ARG A 219 0.32 4.36 1.24
N GLY A 220 0.38 5.48 1.96
CA GLY A 220 -0.17 5.53 3.31
C GLY A 220 -1.70 5.37 3.34
N THR A 221 -2.41 5.80 2.29
CA THR A 221 -3.85 5.52 2.17
C THR A 221 -4.10 4.04 1.87
N LEU A 222 -3.33 3.42 0.97
CA LEU A 222 -3.43 1.98 0.71
C LEU A 222 -3.14 1.15 1.97
N SER A 223 -2.14 1.56 2.75
CA SER A 223 -1.82 0.95 4.04
C SER A 223 -2.98 1.10 5.04
N ASN A 224 -3.49 2.32 5.23
CA ASN A 224 -4.63 2.58 6.11
C ASN A 224 -5.84 1.72 5.73
N TRP A 225 -6.09 1.51 4.42
CA TRP A 225 -7.15 0.61 3.96
C TRP A 225 -6.94 -0.83 4.41
N ILE A 226 -5.72 -1.34 4.28
CA ILE A 226 -5.39 -2.71 4.70
C ILE A 226 -5.60 -2.86 6.21
N ILE A 227 -5.03 -1.96 7.01
CA ILE A 227 -4.99 -2.08 8.48
C ILE A 227 -6.39 -1.91 9.07
N LYS A 228 -7.09 -0.83 8.74
CA LYS A 228 -8.44 -0.61 9.26
C LYS A 228 -9.40 -1.71 8.85
N THR A 229 -9.27 -2.23 7.63
CA THR A 229 -10.13 -3.34 7.20
C THR A 229 -9.79 -4.62 7.97
N SER A 230 -8.51 -4.86 8.25
CA SER A 230 -8.12 -6.00 9.07
C SER A 230 -8.70 -5.93 10.48
N GLU A 231 -8.63 -4.76 11.11
CA GLU A 231 -9.12 -4.51 12.48
C GLU A 231 -10.65 -4.54 12.58
N GLU A 232 -11.35 -3.83 11.68
CA GLU A 232 -12.81 -3.66 11.75
C GLU A 232 -13.57 -4.87 11.20
N TRP A 233 -13.06 -5.55 10.16
CA TRP A 233 -13.80 -6.58 9.43
C TRP A 233 -13.21 -7.98 9.53
N LEU A 234 -11.87 -8.13 9.59
CA LEU A 234 -11.24 -9.46 9.54
C LEU A 234 -10.99 -10.05 10.93
N VAL A 235 -10.79 -9.24 11.97
CA VAL A 235 -10.61 -9.74 13.35
C VAL A 235 -11.71 -10.73 13.76
N PRO A 236 -13.01 -10.45 13.57
CA PRO A 236 -14.06 -11.42 13.94
C PRO A 236 -13.94 -12.76 13.20
N VAL A 237 -13.50 -12.73 11.93
CA VAL A 237 -13.29 -13.93 11.13
C VAL A 237 -12.08 -14.71 11.64
N VAL A 238 -10.97 -14.03 11.91
CA VAL A 238 -9.75 -14.63 12.47
C VAL A 238 -10.03 -15.26 13.83
N GLU A 239 -10.78 -14.58 14.69
CA GLU A 239 -11.18 -15.12 16.00
C GLU A 239 -12.05 -16.37 15.85
N LYS A 240 -13.00 -16.36 14.91
CA LYS A 240 -13.82 -17.54 14.65
C LYS A 240 -13.00 -18.70 14.09
N LEU A 241 -12.06 -18.44 13.19
CA LEU A 241 -11.13 -19.46 12.69
C LEU A 241 -10.27 -20.02 13.83
N ARG A 242 -9.80 -19.17 14.75
CA ARG A 242 -9.05 -19.59 15.93
C ARG A 242 -9.88 -20.49 16.84
N GLU A 243 -11.15 -20.16 17.09
CA GLU A 243 -12.04 -21.01 17.88
C GLU A 243 -12.23 -22.40 17.27
N GLU A 244 -12.41 -22.48 15.95
CA GLU A 244 -12.56 -23.77 15.26
C GLU A 244 -11.24 -24.56 15.27
N LEU A 245 -10.11 -23.89 15.01
CA LEU A 245 -8.78 -24.48 15.06
C LEU A 245 -8.51 -25.13 16.42
N LEU A 246 -8.87 -24.48 17.53
CA LEU A 246 -8.64 -25.01 18.88
C LEU A 246 -9.49 -26.24 19.24
N LYS A 247 -10.49 -26.62 18.43
CA LYS A 247 -11.26 -27.86 18.63
C LYS A 247 -10.55 -29.07 18.03
N ASP A 248 -9.61 -28.85 17.12
CA ASP A 248 -8.91 -29.95 16.46
C ASP A 248 -7.96 -30.67 17.42
N LYS A 249 -7.89 -31.99 17.27
CA LYS A 249 -7.01 -32.84 18.10
C LYS A 249 -5.53 -32.59 17.81
N TYR A 250 -5.20 -32.18 16.59
CA TYR A 250 -3.83 -31.94 16.13
C TYR A 250 -3.75 -30.59 15.42
N LEU A 251 -2.77 -29.78 15.80
CA LEU A 251 -2.48 -28.50 15.17
C LEU A 251 -1.21 -28.61 14.34
N HIS A 252 -1.32 -28.25 13.07
CA HIS A 252 -0.16 -28.06 12.21
C HIS A 252 0.20 -26.57 12.21
N ALA A 253 1.41 -26.29 12.66
CA ALA A 253 2.00 -24.96 12.66
C ALA A 253 3.37 -25.01 11.99
N ASP A 254 3.68 -24.00 11.20
CA ASP A 254 5.01 -23.82 10.61
C ASP A 254 5.60 -22.49 11.07
N GLU A 255 6.91 -22.49 11.36
CA GLU A 255 7.62 -21.28 11.78
C GLU A 255 8.20 -20.56 10.57
N THR A 256 7.88 -19.28 10.43
CA THR A 256 8.51 -18.41 9.43
C THR A 256 9.36 -17.36 10.14
N PRO A 257 10.70 -17.37 9.96
CA PRO A 257 11.56 -16.35 10.54
C PRO A 257 11.32 -15.02 9.83
N VAL A 258 11.06 -13.96 10.60
CA VAL A 258 10.76 -12.61 10.13
C VAL A 258 11.54 -11.58 10.95
N GLN A 259 11.76 -10.40 10.36
CA GLN A 259 12.27 -9.23 11.09
C GLN A 259 11.13 -8.24 11.29
N VAL A 260 10.83 -7.95 12.56
CA VAL A 260 9.76 -7.02 12.94
C VAL A 260 10.39 -5.66 13.24
N PHE A 261 9.83 -4.62 12.64
CA PHE A 261 10.21 -3.24 12.98
C PHE A 261 9.49 -2.83 14.27
N ASN A 262 10.21 -2.16 15.18
CA ASN A 262 9.66 -1.63 16.43
C ASN A 262 9.05 -2.66 17.39
N GLU A 263 9.62 -3.87 17.46
CA GLU A 263 9.27 -4.82 18.51
C GLU A 263 9.80 -4.33 19.87
N GLU A 264 8.95 -4.36 20.91
CA GLU A 264 9.35 -3.96 22.27
C GLU A 264 10.55 -4.79 22.74
N ASP A 265 11.55 -4.11 23.31
CA ASP A 265 12.79 -4.71 23.82
C ASP A 265 13.66 -5.48 22.82
N LYS A 266 13.41 -5.38 21.50
CA LYS A 266 14.23 -6.00 20.47
C LYS A 266 14.72 -5.02 19.40
N LYS A 267 15.95 -5.24 18.94
CA LYS A 267 16.52 -4.51 17.80
C LYS A 267 15.83 -4.98 16.52
N ASN A 268 15.65 -4.06 15.57
CA ASN A 268 15.10 -4.35 14.24
C ASN A 268 15.90 -5.39 13.41
N THR A 269 17.15 -5.67 13.80
CA THR A 269 18.01 -6.70 13.19
C THR A 269 17.84 -8.09 13.80
N THR A 270 17.13 -8.20 14.93
CA THR A 270 16.91 -9.46 15.63
C THR A 270 15.90 -10.32 14.87
N GLN A 271 16.12 -11.64 14.85
CA GLN A 271 15.15 -12.58 14.28
C GLN A 271 13.98 -12.79 15.26
N SER A 272 12.78 -12.69 14.72
CA SER A 272 11.51 -13.05 15.35
C SER A 272 10.82 -14.11 14.50
N TYR A 273 9.79 -14.76 15.04
CA TYR A 273 9.14 -15.90 14.41
C TYR A 273 7.64 -15.64 14.29
N MET A 274 7.10 -15.84 13.09
CA MET A 274 5.68 -15.87 12.83
C MET A 274 5.24 -17.33 12.73
N TRP A 275 4.29 -17.73 13.57
CA TRP A 275 3.71 -19.07 13.55
C TRP A 275 2.44 -19.07 12.70
N VAL A 276 2.48 -19.75 11.56
CA VAL A 276 1.32 -19.89 10.68
C VAL A 276 0.65 -21.21 10.97
N THR A 277 -0.64 -21.17 11.30
CA THR A 277 -1.45 -22.36 11.56
C THR A 277 -2.39 -22.62 10.39
N LEU A 278 -2.50 -23.89 9.99
CA LEU A 278 -3.43 -24.30 8.94
C LEU A 278 -4.62 -25.00 9.59
N LEU A 279 -5.81 -24.48 9.31
CA LEU A 279 -7.05 -25.21 9.53
C LEU A 279 -7.11 -26.30 8.46
N GLN A 280 -7.26 -27.56 8.87
CA GLN A 280 -7.47 -28.63 7.88
C GLN A 280 -8.75 -28.30 7.11
N PRO A 281 -8.74 -28.37 5.76
CA PRO A 281 -9.97 -28.22 5.00
C PRO A 281 -10.97 -29.26 5.50
N ILE A 282 -12.25 -28.88 5.60
CA ILE A 282 -13.37 -29.79 5.85
C ILE A 282 -13.56 -30.66 4.60
N LEU A 283 -12.56 -31.49 4.31
CA LEU A 283 -12.57 -32.56 3.34
C LEU A 283 -12.56 -33.81 4.19
N ASN A 284 -13.74 -34.19 4.69
CA ASN A 284 -14.18 -35.54 5.07
C ASN A 284 -15.37 -35.43 6.03
N MET A 285 -16.56 -35.24 5.46
CA MET A 285 -17.77 -35.86 5.99
C MET A 285 -18.34 -36.76 4.88
N GLU A 286 -17.82 -37.98 4.82
CA GLU A 286 -18.58 -39.16 4.40
C GLU A 286 -18.92 -39.96 5.66
#